data_AF-A0A4P6HC20-F1
#
_entry.id   AF-A0A4P6HC20-F1
#
_cell.length_a   1.000
_cell.length_b   1.000
_cell.length_c   1.000
_cell.angle_alpha   90.00
_cell.angle_beta   90.00
_cell.angle_gamma   90.00
#
_symmetry.space_group_name_H-M   'P 1'
#
loop_
_entity.id
_entity.type
_entity.pdbx_description
1 polymer ?
#
loop_
_entity_poly.entity_id
_entity_poly.type
_entity_poly.pdbx_seq_one_letter_code
_entity_poly.pdbx_strand_id
1 'polypeptide(L)'
;MTSVAKGDLEGGLKMFKSQTIIPSAEFEAMMGQAVNQMPLMTARFGNTLGQEFIKEVRVGESLAELIYIHRFDKHAMRWQFYLYRGKNGWVINTFRFDDRWPELLDRQ
;
A
#
# COMPACT_ATOMS: atom_id res chain seq x y z
N MET A 1 -16.61 11.99 -0.61
CA MET A 1 -16.70 10.70 0.11
C MET A 1 -17.72 9.84 -0.63
N THR A 2 -17.42 8.56 -0.87
CA THR A 2 -18.22 7.52 -1.58
C THR A 2 -17.61 7.07 -2.92
N SER A 3 -16.50 6.32 -2.89
CA SER A 3 -16.03 5.58 -4.09
C SER A 3 -15.00 4.46 -3.85
N VAL A 4 -14.73 4.01 -2.62
CA VAL A 4 -13.79 2.89 -2.39
C VAL A 4 -14.49 1.53 -2.21
N ALA A 5 -15.83 1.51 -2.20
CA ALA A 5 -16.62 0.33 -1.84
C ALA A 5 -16.87 -0.69 -2.97
N LYS A 6 -16.13 -0.67 -4.10
CA LYS A 6 -16.45 -1.52 -5.28
C LYS A 6 -15.29 -2.29 -5.92
N GLY A 7 -14.17 -2.49 -5.21
CA GLY A 7 -13.05 -3.25 -5.79
C GLY A 7 -12.29 -2.49 -6.89
N ASP A 8 -12.44 -1.16 -6.90
CA ASP A 8 -11.70 -0.27 -7.78
C ASP A 8 -10.35 0.07 -7.16
N LEU A 9 -9.43 -0.90 -7.23
CA LEU A 9 -8.03 -0.72 -6.83
C LEU A 9 -7.41 0.46 -7.62
N GLU A 10 -7.82 0.62 -8.88
CA GLU A 10 -7.40 1.69 -9.79
C GLU A 10 -7.85 3.08 -9.32
N GLY A 11 -9.07 3.20 -8.81
CA GLY A 11 -9.63 4.41 -8.20
C GLY A 11 -8.97 4.78 -6.87
N GLY A 12 -8.66 3.76 -6.05
CA GLY A 12 -7.86 3.93 -4.83
C GLY A 12 -6.44 4.44 -5.14
N LEU A 13 -5.81 3.87 -6.17
CA LEU A 13 -4.50 4.30 -6.68
C LEU A 13 -4.55 5.68 -7.35
N LYS A 14 -5.66 6.06 -8.01
CA LYS A 14 -5.87 7.41 -8.57
C LYS A 14 -5.98 8.50 -7.50
N MET A 15 -6.52 8.20 -6.31
CA MET A 15 -6.48 9.15 -5.19
C MET A 15 -5.05 9.40 -4.68
N PHE A 16 -4.19 8.38 -4.70
CA PHE A 16 -2.76 8.53 -4.44
C PHE A 16 -2.04 9.35 -5.52
N LYS A 17 -2.40 9.12 -6.79
CA LYS A 17 -1.79 9.77 -7.96
C LYS A 17 -1.94 11.30 -7.98
N SER A 18 -2.89 11.87 -7.24
CA SER A 18 -3.16 13.31 -7.24
C SER A 18 -2.09 14.15 -6.54
N GLN A 19 -1.21 13.57 -5.71
CA GLN A 19 -0.19 14.35 -4.98
C GLN A 19 1.21 13.73 -4.93
N THR A 20 1.38 12.50 -5.44
CA THR A 20 2.70 11.84 -5.50
C THR A 20 3.21 11.74 -6.92
N ILE A 21 4.43 12.23 -7.15
CA ILE A 21 5.16 12.02 -8.40
C ILE A 21 5.75 10.62 -8.34
N ILE A 22 5.03 9.67 -8.90
CA ILE A 22 5.48 8.28 -8.96
C ILE A 22 6.55 8.18 -10.07
N PRO A 23 7.79 7.74 -9.79
CA PRO A 23 8.75 7.41 -10.84
C PRO A 23 8.20 6.20 -11.61
N SER A 24 7.82 6.44 -12.86
CA SER A 24 6.85 5.62 -13.59
C SER A 24 7.33 4.26 -14.07
N ALA A 25 8.60 3.88 -13.88
CA ALA A 25 9.14 2.62 -14.41
C ALA A 25 9.39 1.58 -13.31
N GLU A 26 10.12 1.95 -12.25
CA GLU A 26 10.37 1.05 -11.13
C GLU A 26 9.11 0.78 -10.31
N PHE A 27 8.28 1.80 -10.07
CA PHE A 27 7.01 1.60 -9.39
C PHE A 27 6.08 0.68 -10.17
N GLU A 28 5.96 0.88 -11.48
CA GLU A 28 5.14 0.02 -12.35
C GLU A 28 5.69 -1.42 -12.38
N ALA A 29 7.02 -1.60 -12.40
CA ALA A 29 7.63 -2.93 -12.32
C ALA A 29 7.33 -3.63 -10.98
N MET A 30 7.48 -2.91 -9.86
CA MET A 30 7.15 -3.44 -8.53
C MET A 30 5.65 -3.75 -8.39
N MET A 31 4.78 -2.87 -8.91
CA MET A 31 3.34 -3.09 -8.96
C MET A 31 2.99 -4.29 -9.83
N GLY A 32 3.62 -4.46 -10.99
CA GLY A 32 3.44 -5.64 -11.83
C GLY A 32 3.79 -6.93 -11.11
N GLN A 33 4.87 -6.94 -10.33
CA GLN A 33 5.22 -8.09 -9.49
C GLN A 33 4.18 -8.35 -8.38
N ALA A 34 3.69 -7.30 -7.74
CA ALA A 34 2.66 -7.45 -6.70
C ALA A 34 1.32 -7.93 -7.28
N VAL A 35 0.93 -7.43 -8.45
CA VAL A 35 -0.25 -7.89 -9.20
C VAL A 35 -0.12 -9.36 -9.58
N ASN A 36 1.06 -9.81 -10.04
CA ASN A 36 1.30 -11.21 -10.37
C ASN A 36 1.23 -12.13 -9.14
N GLN A 37 1.54 -11.62 -7.95
CA GLN A 37 1.44 -12.38 -6.69
C GLN A 37 0.01 -12.37 -6.11
N MET A 38 -0.83 -11.41 -6.51
CA MET A 38 -2.17 -11.24 -5.93
C MET A 38 -3.10 -12.46 -6.14
N PRO A 39 -3.12 -13.14 -7.32
CA PRO A 39 -3.91 -14.37 -7.50
C PRO A 39 -3.51 -15.49 -6.53
N LEU A 40 -2.21 -15.61 -6.24
CA LEU A 40 -1.73 -16.59 -5.27
C LEU A 40 -2.21 -16.23 -3.85
N MET A 41 -2.22 -14.94 -3.51
CA MET A 41 -2.71 -14.44 -2.22
C MET A 41 -4.23 -14.63 -2.09
N THR A 42 -5.03 -14.34 -3.12
CA THR A 42 -6.48 -14.57 -3.08
C THR A 42 -6.83 -16.05 -3.04
N ALA A 43 -6.09 -16.90 -3.76
CA ALA A 43 -6.25 -18.35 -3.67
C ALA A 43 -5.97 -18.87 -2.24
N ARG A 44 -4.98 -18.30 -1.56
CA ARG A 44 -4.57 -18.71 -0.20
C ARG A 44 -5.48 -18.12 0.89
N PHE A 45 -5.80 -16.83 0.79
CA PHE A 45 -6.43 -16.05 1.85
C PHE A 45 -7.92 -15.76 1.62
N GLY A 46 -8.45 -16.11 0.45
CA GLY A 46 -9.83 -15.87 0.06
C GLY A 46 -10.04 -14.51 -0.61
N ASN A 47 -11.31 -14.10 -0.71
CA ASN A 47 -11.67 -12.86 -1.37
C ASN A 47 -11.15 -11.65 -0.60
N THR A 48 -10.90 -10.55 -1.32
CA THR A 48 -10.58 -9.26 -0.70
C THR A 48 -11.82 -8.67 -0.04
N LEU A 49 -11.73 -8.40 1.26
CA LEU A 49 -12.74 -7.69 2.04
C LEU A 49 -12.56 -6.17 1.99
N GLY A 50 -11.34 -5.71 1.72
CA GLY A 50 -11.01 -4.30 1.52
C GLY A 50 -9.69 -3.91 2.16
N GLN A 51 -9.45 -2.60 2.27
CA GLN A 51 -8.23 -2.05 2.86
C GLN A 51 -8.55 -1.10 4.02
N GLU A 52 -7.61 -0.98 4.95
CA GLU A 52 -7.69 -0.13 6.12
C GLU A 52 -6.40 0.68 6.25
N PHE A 53 -6.52 2.00 6.46
CA PHE A 53 -5.37 2.83 6.78
C PHE A 53 -5.07 2.73 8.26
N ILE A 54 -3.82 2.39 8.61
CA ILE A 54 -3.41 2.24 10.00
C ILE A 54 -2.75 3.49 10.52
N LYS A 55 -1.68 3.93 9.85
CA LYS A 55 -0.95 5.13 10.25
C LYS A 55 -0.06 5.68 9.16
N GLU A 56 0.28 6.95 9.37
CA GLU A 56 1.36 7.64 8.69
C GLU A 56 2.44 7.98 9.72
N VAL A 57 3.69 7.64 9.42
CA VAL A 57 4.85 8.03 10.22
C VAL A 57 5.70 8.98 9.39
N ARG A 58 5.89 10.20 9.87
CA ARG A 58 6.79 11.17 9.24
C ARG A 58 8.13 11.19 9.96
N VAL A 59 9.21 11.17 9.17
CA VAL A 59 10.58 11.32 9.66
C VAL A 59 11.15 12.60 9.05
N GLY A 60 11.14 13.67 9.84
CA GLY A 60 11.46 15.02 9.35
C GLY A 60 10.50 15.48 8.25
N GLU A 61 11.00 16.27 7.31
CA GLU A 61 10.19 16.86 6.22
C GLU A 61 10.26 16.07 4.90
N SER A 62 11.18 15.11 4.81
CA SER A 62 11.57 14.46 3.56
C SER A 62 11.26 12.96 3.49
N LEU A 63 10.89 12.33 4.59
CA LEU A 63 10.58 10.90 4.63
C LEU A 63 9.24 10.64 5.30
N ALA A 64 8.47 9.71 4.74
CA ALA A 64 7.23 9.23 5.33
C ALA A 64 7.05 7.73 5.09
N GLU A 65 6.38 7.07 6.02
CA GLU A 65 5.92 5.69 5.92
C GLU A 65 4.39 5.69 6.02
N LEU A 66 3.71 5.04 5.07
CA LEU A 66 2.27 4.79 5.16
C LEU A 66 2.03 3.31 5.38
N ILE A 67 1.22 2.97 6.37
CA ILE A 67 0.89 1.60 6.72
C ILE A 67 -0.60 1.35 6.48
N TYR A 68 -0.89 0.31 5.71
CA TYR A 68 -2.22 -0.19 5.42
C TYR A 68 -2.36 -1.66 5.80
N ILE A 69 -3.58 -2.10 6.08
CA ILE A 69 -3.94 -3.51 6.12
C ILE A 69 -4.86 -3.82 4.94
N HIS A 70 -4.49 -4.82 4.16
CA HIS A 70 -5.33 -5.44 3.16
C HIS A 70 -6.00 -6.66 3.81
N ARG A 71 -7.33 -6.64 3.90
CA ARG A 71 -8.13 -7.68 4.54
C ARG A 71 -8.66 -8.67 3.50
N PHE A 72 -8.55 -9.95 3.81
CA PHE A 72 -9.10 -11.07 3.07
C PHE A 72 -10.03 -11.90 3.97
N ASP A 73 -10.81 -12.80 3.39
CA ASP A 73 -11.74 -13.67 4.13
C ASP A 73 -11.07 -14.44 5.28
N LYS A 74 -9.83 -14.91 5.08
CA LYS A 74 -9.13 -15.81 6.01
C LYS A 74 -7.84 -15.23 6.58
N HIS A 75 -7.43 -14.05 6.12
CA HIS A 75 -6.17 -13.46 6.52
C HIS A 75 -6.15 -11.96 6.24
N ALA A 76 -5.08 -11.31 6.68
CA ALA A 76 -4.82 -9.94 6.30
C ALA A 76 -3.32 -9.75 6.07
N MET A 77 -2.97 -8.75 5.26
CA MET A 77 -1.60 -8.44 4.92
C MET A 77 -1.32 -6.99 5.24
N ARG A 78 -0.16 -6.73 5.82
CA ARG A 78 0.37 -5.40 5.96
C ARG A 78 0.92 -4.92 4.62
N TRP A 79 0.65 -3.67 4.30
CA TRP A 79 1.32 -2.92 3.25
C TRP A 79 2.03 -1.72 3.88
N GLN A 80 3.30 -1.55 3.56
CA GLN A 80 4.13 -0.42 3.98
C GLN A 80 4.67 0.27 2.75
N PHE A 81 4.33 1.54 2.59
CA PHE A 81 4.86 2.39 1.54
C PHE A 81 5.87 3.36 2.14
N TYR A 82 7.05 3.43 1.55
CA TYR A 82 8.11 4.34 1.97
C TYR A 82 8.22 5.45 0.94
N LEU A 83 7.96 6.67 1.39
CA LEU A 83 7.89 7.85 0.56
C LEU A 83 9.08 8.77 0.84
N TYR A 84 9.56 9.40 -0.21
CA TYR A 84 10.59 10.42 -0.15
C TYR A 84 10.10 11.72 -0.78
N ARG A 85 10.33 12.87 -0.14
CA ARG A 85 10.00 14.19 -0.69
C ARG A 85 11.21 14.72 -1.45
N GLY A 86 11.20 14.53 -2.76
CA GLY A 86 12.17 15.14 -3.66
C GLY A 86 11.79 16.57 -4.02
N LYS A 87 12.58 17.19 -4.92
CA LYS A 87 12.34 18.56 -5.41
C LYS A 87 10.96 18.77 -6.01
N ASN A 88 10.38 17.72 -6.59
CA ASN A 88 9.09 17.79 -7.27
C ASN A 88 7.93 17.34 -6.37
N GLY A 89 8.19 16.93 -5.12
CA GLY A 89 7.17 16.46 -4.18
C GLY A 89 7.41 15.04 -3.68
N TRP A 90 6.37 14.45 -3.10
CA TRP A 90 6.43 13.11 -2.55
C TRP A 90 6.44 12.06 -3.65
N VAL A 91 7.32 11.08 -3.51
CA VAL A 91 7.44 9.95 -4.42
C VAL A 91 7.42 8.67 -3.60
N ILE A 92 6.73 7.62 -4.06
CA ILE A 92 6.90 6.30 -3.47
C ILE A 92 8.27 5.80 -3.90
N ASN A 93 9.18 5.65 -2.95
CA ASN A 93 10.53 5.19 -3.21
C ASN A 93 10.58 3.65 -3.24
N THR A 94 9.85 3.01 -2.33
CA THR A 94 9.70 1.55 -2.28
C THR A 94 8.46 1.18 -1.47
N PHE A 95 8.04 -0.08 -1.55
CA PHE A 95 7.02 -0.63 -0.68
C PHE A 95 7.33 -2.08 -0.32
N ARG A 96 6.73 -2.55 0.76
CA ARG A 96 6.79 -3.92 1.22
C ARG A 96 5.41 -4.37 1.65
N PHE A 97 5.12 -5.64 1.49
CA PHE A 97 3.95 -6.25 2.08
C PHE A 97 4.32 -7.59 2.69
N ASP A 98 3.65 -7.93 3.78
CA ASP A 98 3.90 -9.15 4.52
C ASP A 98 2.69 -9.52 5.37
N ASP A 99 2.63 -10.78 5.80
CA ASP A 99 1.60 -11.34 6.66
C ASP A 99 2.10 -11.56 8.10
N ARG A 100 3.15 -10.83 8.53
CA ARG A 100 3.75 -10.97 9.87
C ARG A 100 3.12 -10.00 10.86
N TRP A 101 2.43 -10.59 11.84
CA TRP A 101 1.56 -9.93 12.81
C TRP A 101 2.25 -9.37 14.06
N PRO A 102 3.25 -10.04 14.68
CA PRO A 102 3.86 -9.55 15.91
C PRO A 102 4.42 -8.12 15.77
N GLU A 103 5.04 -7.81 14.64
CA GLU A 103 5.68 -6.52 14.37
C GLU A 103 4.67 -5.37 14.11
N LEU A 104 3.40 -5.69 13.90
CA LEU A 104 2.31 -4.72 13.79
C LEU A 104 1.76 -4.32 15.16
N LEU A 105 1.73 -5.26 16.10
CA LEU A 105 1.13 -5.09 17.42
C LEU A 105 2.12 -4.53 18.45
N ASP A 106 3.42 -4.77 18.27
CA ASP A 106 4.49 -4.35 19.19
C ASP A 106 4.94 -2.88 19.03
N ARG A 107 4.30 -2.09 18.17
CA ARG A 107 4.63 -0.66 17.94
C ARG A 107 3.61 0.32 18.56
N GLN A 108 3.02 -0.04 19.70
CA GLN A 108 2.22 0.87 20.53
C GLN A 108 3.09 1.65 21.50
#